data_AF-A0A350T304-F1
#
_entry.id   AF-A0A350T304-F1
#
_cell.length_a   1.000
_cell.length_b   1.000
_cell.length_c   1.000
_cell.angle_alpha   90.00
_cell.angle_beta   90.00
_cell.angle_gamma   90.00
#
_symmetry.space_group_name_H-M   'P 1'
#
loop_
_entity.id
_entity.type
_entity.pdbx_description
1 polymer ?
#
loop_
_entity_poly.entity_id
_entity_poly.type
_entity_poly.pdbx_seq_one_letter_code
_entity_poly.pdbx_strand_id
1 'polypeptide(L)'
;MIGQDYIANKVEADLFPQGEEANKNVVRRRRKGSLWRGTFFGSTIVAILILSILLLKILNDTSGLVAEESELPERELLLTFGEAQVIGAPNIVLASEQDLALASGVAEDPNGLGFIPWSAYLSQAENVRVLAVDGVQPGADTVESGTYPFTRPLYIYAASSVLEQKPQVAAFLSYYLQNLEEVVSSAGYFAADETELAEQASAIAAALDAESLPAINPADYEGEILISGSSTVFPITQAMADRFIAEGFRGTITIDPVGTTAGFRAYCIDNDRSIDIVNASRAVLPTESTACRQNQRSLSEFLVARDALSIITNNANDFTEGVSREQVQQLFTTAVTWNEVDSAWPAA
;
A
#
# COMPACT_ATOMS: atom_id res chain seq x y z
N MET A 1 100.38 -37.77 -10.95
CA MET A 1 99.28 -37.67 -9.97
C MET A 1 99.20 -36.24 -9.47
N ILE A 2 98.35 -35.44 -10.13
CA ILE A 2 97.77 -34.18 -9.65
C ILE A 2 96.36 -34.30 -10.24
N GLY A 3 95.35 -34.82 -9.57
CA GLY A 3 94.80 -34.43 -8.28
C GLY A 3 93.31 -34.20 -8.55
N GLN A 4 92.54 -35.29 -8.75
CA GLN A 4 91.09 -35.25 -8.99
C GLN A 4 90.32 -34.52 -7.86
N ASP A 5 90.93 -34.41 -6.68
CA ASP A 5 90.37 -33.69 -5.52
C ASP A 5 90.25 -32.17 -5.71
N TYR A 6 90.96 -31.56 -6.67
CA TYR A 6 90.84 -30.11 -6.93
C TYR A 6 89.58 -29.75 -7.72
N ILE A 7 89.04 -30.70 -8.51
CA ILE A 7 87.85 -30.48 -9.32
C ILE A 7 86.58 -30.78 -8.51
N ALA A 8 86.60 -31.80 -7.65
CA ALA A 8 85.45 -32.15 -6.81
C ALA A 8 85.08 -31.03 -5.83
N ASN A 9 86.06 -30.41 -5.16
CA ASN A 9 85.80 -29.37 -4.15
C ASN A 9 85.35 -28.02 -4.74
N LYS A 10 85.65 -27.73 -6.01
CA LYS A 10 85.23 -26.45 -6.63
C LYS A 10 83.80 -26.51 -7.18
N VAL A 11 83.35 -27.69 -7.62
CA VAL A 11 82.01 -27.90 -8.17
C VAL A 11 80.93 -27.88 -7.08
N GLU A 12 81.25 -28.35 -5.86
CA GLU A 12 80.29 -28.41 -4.76
C GLU A 12 80.04 -27.02 -4.11
N ALA A 13 81.05 -26.13 -4.13
CA ALA A 13 80.94 -24.76 -3.61
C ALA A 13 80.14 -23.81 -4.52
N ASP A 14 80.08 -24.07 -5.84
CA ASP A 14 79.38 -23.23 -6.81
C ASP A 14 77.89 -23.61 -7.00
N LEU A 15 77.47 -24.82 -6.57
CA LEU A 15 76.09 -25.28 -6.75
C LEU A 15 75.14 -24.90 -5.61
N PHE A 16 75.68 -24.62 -4.42
CA PHE A 16 74.89 -24.17 -3.27
C PHE A 16 75.58 -22.98 -2.61
N PRO A 17 75.05 -21.75 -2.72
CA PRO A 17 75.64 -20.61 -2.05
C PRO A 17 75.65 -20.88 -0.54
N GLN A 18 76.83 -20.82 0.09
CA GLN A 18 77.00 -20.94 1.53
C GLN A 18 77.45 -19.59 2.13
N GLY A 19 77.15 -19.35 3.41
CA GLY A 19 77.50 -18.11 4.10
C GLY A 19 76.61 -16.91 3.75
N GLU A 20 77.21 -15.72 3.56
CA GLU A 20 76.49 -14.44 3.46
C GLU A 20 75.56 -14.34 2.24
N GLU A 21 75.96 -14.93 1.10
CA GLU A 21 75.17 -15.05 -0.13
C GLU A 21 73.91 -15.91 0.06
N ALA A 22 74.03 -17.02 0.78
CA ALA A 22 72.91 -17.88 1.15
C ALA A 22 71.88 -17.11 1.99
N ASN A 23 72.38 -16.34 2.95
CA ASN A 23 71.56 -15.57 3.87
C ASN A 23 70.83 -14.44 3.14
N LYS A 24 71.49 -13.76 2.19
CA LYS A 24 70.86 -12.76 1.30
C LYS A 24 69.72 -13.35 0.48
N ASN A 25 69.86 -14.59 -0.01
CA ASN A 25 68.80 -15.30 -0.74
C ASN A 25 67.63 -15.71 0.17
N VAL A 26 67.89 -16.16 1.39
CA VAL A 26 66.85 -16.48 2.39
C VAL A 26 66.07 -15.22 2.78
N VAL A 27 66.75 -14.10 3.03
CA VAL A 27 66.11 -12.81 3.36
C VAL A 27 65.26 -12.30 2.20
N ARG A 28 65.74 -12.39 0.95
CA ARG A 28 64.95 -12.04 -0.25
C ARG A 28 63.70 -12.90 -0.40
N ARG A 29 63.79 -14.22 -0.16
CA ARG A 29 62.64 -15.13 -0.21
C ARG A 29 61.64 -14.86 0.92
N ARG A 30 62.10 -14.57 2.14
CA ARG A 30 61.22 -14.17 3.25
C ARG A 30 60.50 -12.86 2.96
N ARG A 31 61.18 -11.87 2.38
CA ARG A 31 60.56 -10.58 2.01
C ARG A 31 59.50 -10.75 0.92
N LYS A 32 59.80 -11.54 -0.12
CA LYS A 32 58.80 -11.89 -1.15
C LYS A 32 57.63 -12.68 -0.57
N GLY A 33 57.89 -13.66 0.30
CA GLY A 33 56.84 -14.45 0.96
C GLY A 33 55.95 -13.62 1.90
N SER A 34 56.52 -12.65 2.61
CA SER A 34 55.77 -11.69 3.43
C SER A 34 54.86 -10.79 2.57
N LEU A 35 55.38 -10.34 1.42
CA LEU A 35 54.63 -9.51 0.47
C LEU A 35 53.47 -10.29 -0.17
N TRP A 36 53.69 -11.55 -0.55
CA TRP A 36 52.64 -12.45 -1.05
C TRP A 36 51.60 -12.81 0.02
N ARG A 37 52.01 -12.99 1.27
CA ARG A 37 51.06 -13.16 2.38
C ARG A 37 50.22 -11.89 2.59
N GLY A 38 50.84 -10.71 2.60
CA GLY A 38 50.12 -9.45 2.76
C GLY A 38 49.09 -9.20 1.66
N THR A 39 49.44 -9.47 0.41
CA THR A 39 48.51 -9.35 -0.73
C THR A 39 47.35 -10.35 -0.66
N PHE A 40 47.61 -11.59 -0.26
CA PHE A 40 46.57 -12.60 -0.05
C PHE A 40 45.60 -12.20 1.07
N PHE A 41 46.11 -11.79 2.23
CA PHE A 41 45.26 -11.32 3.34
C PHE A 41 44.47 -10.06 2.99
N GLY A 42 45.07 -9.11 2.28
CA GLY A 42 44.38 -7.92 1.80
C GLY A 42 43.23 -8.25 0.85
N SER A 43 43.46 -9.16 -0.10
CA SER A 43 42.43 -9.68 -1.02
C SER A 43 41.26 -10.31 -0.27
N THR A 44 41.53 -11.14 0.75
CA THR A 44 40.48 -11.80 1.54
C THR A 44 39.65 -10.80 2.32
N ILE A 45 40.27 -9.76 2.90
CA ILE A 45 39.55 -8.71 3.63
C ILE A 45 38.63 -7.93 2.68
N VAL A 46 39.11 -7.57 1.48
CA VAL A 46 38.28 -6.89 0.47
C VAL A 46 37.10 -7.76 0.04
N ALA A 47 37.32 -9.06 -0.19
CA ALA A 47 36.25 -9.98 -0.54
C ALA A 47 35.20 -10.09 0.57
N ILE A 48 35.61 -10.16 1.84
CA ILE A 48 34.69 -10.16 2.99
C ILE A 48 33.90 -8.85 3.05
N LEU A 49 34.53 -7.70 2.86
CA LEU A 49 33.84 -6.40 2.86
C LEU A 49 32.80 -6.31 1.74
N ILE A 50 33.14 -6.77 0.54
CA ILE A 50 32.20 -6.81 -0.60
C ILE A 50 31.03 -7.74 -0.30
N LEU A 51 31.29 -8.94 0.24
CA LEU A 51 30.25 -9.89 0.66
C LEU A 51 29.35 -9.31 1.75
N SER A 52 29.92 -8.60 2.73
CA SER A 52 29.13 -7.93 3.78
C SER A 52 28.26 -6.81 3.23
N ILE A 53 28.75 -6.01 2.28
CA ILE A 53 27.97 -4.96 1.62
C ILE A 53 26.84 -5.58 0.78
N LEU A 54 27.13 -6.64 0.02
CA LEU A 54 26.11 -7.39 -0.73
C LEU A 54 25.07 -8.01 0.19
N LEU A 55 25.49 -8.58 1.32
CA LEU A 55 24.56 -9.12 2.32
C LEU A 55 23.69 -8.03 2.92
N LEU A 56 24.25 -6.86 3.24
CA LEU A 56 23.47 -5.71 3.70
C LEU A 56 22.47 -5.23 2.64
N LYS A 57 22.86 -5.24 1.37
CA LYS A 57 21.97 -4.88 0.27
C LYS A 57 20.83 -5.90 0.09
N ILE A 58 21.15 -7.19 0.08
CA ILE A 58 20.14 -8.25 0.03
C ILE A 58 19.22 -8.15 1.24
N LEU A 59 19.74 -7.98 2.46
CA LEU A 59 18.91 -7.79 3.64
C LEU A 59 18.05 -6.54 3.55
N ASN A 60 18.55 -5.43 2.99
CA ASN A 60 17.74 -4.24 2.79
C ASN A 60 16.60 -4.48 1.77
N ASP A 61 16.91 -5.16 0.67
CA ASP A 61 15.97 -5.47 -0.41
C ASP A 61 14.95 -6.54 0.02
N THR A 62 15.34 -7.54 0.83
CA THR A 62 14.45 -8.63 1.30
C THR A 62 13.69 -8.29 2.58
N SER A 63 14.18 -7.36 3.40
CA SER A 63 13.57 -7.04 4.70
C SER A 63 12.71 -5.77 4.70
N GLY A 64 12.61 -5.05 3.57
CA GLY A 64 11.74 -3.87 3.46
C GLY A 64 11.96 -2.84 4.57
N LEU A 65 13.20 -2.68 5.04
CA LEU A 65 13.55 -1.75 6.13
C LEU A 65 13.87 -0.33 5.63
N VAL A 66 13.66 -0.06 4.34
CA VAL A 66 13.46 1.31 3.90
C VAL A 66 11.99 1.61 4.16
N ALA A 67 11.72 2.25 5.30
CA ALA A 67 10.67 3.24 5.31
C ALA A 67 10.96 4.12 4.10
N GLU A 68 10.13 4.02 3.08
CA GLU A 68 10.03 5.05 2.08
C GLU A 68 9.76 6.31 2.90
N GLU A 69 10.79 7.12 3.08
CA GLU A 69 10.64 8.47 3.56
C GLU A 69 9.95 9.18 2.40
N SER A 70 8.64 8.97 2.29
CA SER A 70 7.80 9.71 1.40
C SER A 70 7.98 11.15 1.84
N GLU A 71 8.83 11.90 1.13
CA GLU A 71 8.78 13.36 1.12
C GLU A 71 7.45 13.73 0.46
N LEU A 72 6.33 13.41 1.14
CA LEU A 72 5.06 14.04 0.87
C LEU A 72 5.29 15.50 1.26
N PRO A 73 5.22 16.45 0.31
CA PRO A 73 5.35 17.86 0.65
C PRO A 73 4.41 18.18 1.81
N GLU A 74 4.85 19.00 2.75
CA GLU A 74 4.10 19.32 3.98
C GLU A 74 2.65 19.75 3.70
N ARG A 75 2.39 20.35 2.53
CA ARG A 75 1.03 20.66 2.04
C ARG A 75 0.17 19.43 1.74
N GLU A 76 0.74 18.39 1.17
CA GLU A 76 0.03 17.15 0.88
C GLU A 76 -0.27 16.42 2.18
N LEU A 77 0.68 16.35 3.12
CA LEU A 77 0.44 15.87 4.49
C LEU A 77 -0.65 16.67 5.21
N LEU A 78 -0.69 18.00 5.06
CA LEU A 78 -1.72 18.84 5.67
C LEU A 78 -3.09 18.68 5.01
N LEU A 79 -3.16 18.50 3.69
CA LEU A 79 -4.39 18.23 2.95
C LEU A 79 -4.92 16.83 3.29
N THR A 80 -4.08 15.80 3.23
CA THR A 80 -4.43 14.43 3.62
C THR A 80 -4.79 14.34 5.12
N PHE A 81 -4.12 15.10 5.99
CA PHE A 81 -4.48 15.18 7.41
C PHE A 81 -5.80 15.91 7.62
N GLY A 82 -6.05 17.00 6.89
CA GLY A 82 -7.33 17.71 6.91
C GLY A 82 -8.48 16.82 6.42
N GLU A 83 -8.29 16.11 5.31
CA GLU A 83 -9.22 15.11 4.78
C GLU A 83 -9.44 13.97 5.77
N ALA A 84 -8.39 13.44 6.38
CA ALA A 84 -8.49 12.40 7.39
C ALA A 84 -9.19 12.87 8.68
N GLN A 85 -9.03 14.15 9.07
CA GLN A 85 -9.77 14.72 10.20
C GLN A 85 -11.24 14.95 9.89
N VAL A 86 -11.57 15.38 8.67
CA VAL A 86 -12.96 15.50 8.21
C VAL A 86 -13.59 14.11 8.14
N ILE A 87 -12.93 13.11 7.56
CA ILE A 87 -13.46 11.73 7.39
C ILE A 87 -13.48 10.94 8.72
N GLY A 88 -12.55 11.22 9.63
CA GLY A 88 -12.38 10.53 10.91
C GLY A 88 -13.09 11.20 12.10
N ALA A 89 -13.88 12.25 11.86
CA ALA A 89 -14.58 12.95 12.94
C ALA A 89 -15.54 11.99 13.69
N PRO A 90 -15.50 11.94 15.04
CA PRO A 90 -16.21 10.95 15.86
C PRO A 90 -17.75 11.04 15.77
N ASN A 91 -18.26 12.09 15.14
CA ASN A 91 -19.66 12.39 14.89
C ASN A 91 -20.09 12.10 13.45
N ILE A 92 -19.23 11.52 12.61
CA ILE A 92 -19.60 11.00 11.28
C ILE A 92 -19.74 9.49 11.38
N VAL A 93 -20.96 9.04 11.63
CA VAL A 93 -21.32 7.63 11.46
C VAL A 93 -21.50 7.39 9.96
N LEU A 94 -20.43 6.93 9.28
CA LEU A 94 -20.48 6.45 7.89
C LEU A 94 -21.16 5.06 7.82
N ALA A 95 -22.34 4.96 8.40
CA ALA A 95 -23.26 3.87 8.13
C ALA A 95 -24.22 4.36 7.04
N SER A 96 -24.32 3.62 5.94
CA SER A 96 -25.19 3.92 4.80
C SER A 96 -26.65 4.19 5.18
N GLU A 97 -27.09 3.74 6.36
CA GLU A 97 -28.44 3.98 6.88
C GLU A 97 -28.75 5.46 7.18
N GLN A 98 -27.73 6.33 7.34
CA GLN A 98 -27.93 7.75 7.65
C GLN A 98 -27.68 8.69 6.46
N ASP A 99 -27.01 8.25 5.39
CA ASP A 99 -26.64 9.12 4.26
C ASP A 99 -27.88 9.66 3.51
N LEU A 100 -28.89 8.80 3.32
CA LEU A 100 -30.17 9.21 2.71
C LEU A 100 -30.97 10.15 3.60
N ALA A 101 -30.90 9.97 4.92
CA ALA A 101 -31.55 10.85 5.89
C ALA A 101 -30.87 12.22 5.91
N LEU A 102 -29.53 12.25 5.84
CA LEU A 102 -28.75 13.49 5.71
C LEU A 102 -29.10 14.23 4.41
N ALA A 103 -29.13 13.53 3.29
CA ALA A 103 -29.52 14.11 2.01
C ALA A 103 -30.94 14.70 2.05
N SER A 104 -31.88 13.99 2.68
CA SER A 104 -33.26 14.48 2.87
C SER A 104 -33.29 15.73 3.75
N GLY A 105 -32.52 15.75 4.85
CA GLY A 105 -32.42 16.94 5.71
C GLY A 105 -31.84 18.16 4.98
N VAL A 106 -30.82 17.97 4.15
CA VAL A 106 -30.26 19.03 3.30
C VAL A 106 -31.27 19.51 2.26
N ALA A 107 -32.09 18.62 1.71
CA ALA A 107 -33.15 18.98 0.76
C ALA A 107 -34.30 19.78 1.42
N GLU A 108 -34.54 19.58 2.72
CA GLU A 108 -35.60 20.28 3.47
C GLU A 108 -35.16 21.66 4.00
N ASP A 109 -33.87 21.86 4.29
CA ASP A 109 -33.32 23.12 4.77
C ASP A 109 -32.69 23.94 3.64
N PRO A 110 -33.19 25.15 3.30
CA PRO A 110 -32.59 26.03 2.30
C PRO A 110 -31.11 26.38 2.54
N ASN A 111 -30.66 26.33 3.79
CA ASN A 111 -29.26 26.57 4.18
C ASN A 111 -28.51 25.27 4.46
N GLY A 112 -29.13 24.12 4.15
CA GLY A 112 -28.56 22.80 4.39
C GLY A 112 -27.25 22.61 3.62
N LEU A 113 -26.26 22.08 4.34
CA LEU A 113 -24.98 21.64 3.82
C LEU A 113 -24.72 20.23 4.36
N GLY A 114 -24.28 19.34 3.49
CA GLY A 114 -23.98 17.96 3.87
C GLY A 114 -22.84 17.37 3.07
N PHE A 115 -22.34 16.25 3.56
CA PHE A 115 -21.27 15.48 2.94
C PHE A 115 -21.74 14.03 2.85
N ILE A 116 -21.90 13.52 1.63
CA ILE A 116 -22.44 12.17 1.39
C ILE A 116 -21.62 11.41 0.34
N PRO A 117 -21.60 10.07 0.36
CA PRO A 117 -21.03 9.29 -0.73
C PRO A 117 -21.71 9.57 -2.08
N TRP A 118 -20.95 9.47 -3.17
CA TRP A 118 -21.47 9.67 -4.53
C TRP A 118 -22.65 8.75 -4.84
N SER A 119 -22.59 7.49 -4.42
CA SER A 119 -23.69 6.52 -4.57
C SER A 119 -24.99 6.96 -3.89
N ALA A 120 -24.91 7.63 -2.73
CA ALA A 120 -26.07 8.19 -2.05
C ALA A 120 -26.61 9.43 -2.79
N TYR A 121 -25.73 10.28 -3.33
CA TYR A 121 -26.12 11.43 -4.14
C TYR A 121 -26.89 11.00 -5.41
N LEU A 122 -26.46 9.94 -6.10
CA LEU A 122 -27.15 9.45 -7.30
C LEU A 122 -28.64 9.15 -7.06
N SER A 123 -29.01 8.73 -5.84
CA SER A 123 -30.39 8.46 -5.46
C SER A 123 -31.21 9.71 -5.11
N GLN A 124 -30.54 10.85 -4.92
CA GLN A 124 -31.10 12.12 -4.44
C GLN A 124 -30.79 13.30 -5.37
N ALA A 125 -30.23 13.04 -6.56
CA ALA A 125 -29.70 14.07 -7.46
C ALA A 125 -30.76 15.09 -7.94
N GLU A 126 -32.05 14.74 -7.87
CA GLU A 126 -33.14 15.68 -8.18
C GLU A 126 -33.47 16.62 -7.01
N ASN A 127 -33.13 16.23 -5.77
CA ASN A 127 -33.54 16.91 -4.54
C ASN A 127 -32.44 17.79 -3.92
N VAL A 128 -31.18 17.49 -4.22
CA VAL A 128 -30.02 18.23 -3.71
C VAL A 128 -29.07 18.60 -4.85
N ARG A 129 -28.30 19.67 -4.65
CA ARG A 129 -27.29 20.15 -5.59
C ARG A 129 -25.90 19.74 -5.10
N VAL A 130 -25.02 19.36 -6.02
CA VAL A 130 -23.58 19.15 -5.70
C VAL A 130 -22.80 20.44 -5.88
N LEU A 131 -21.98 20.74 -4.87
CA LEU A 131 -21.03 21.84 -4.86
C LEU A 131 -19.79 21.48 -5.68
N ALA A 132 -19.39 22.37 -6.61
CA ALA A 132 -18.11 22.28 -7.27
C ALA A 132 -17.02 22.87 -6.37
N VAL A 133 -15.90 22.16 -6.24
CA VAL A 133 -14.76 22.53 -5.39
C VAL A 133 -13.61 22.93 -6.30
N ASP A 134 -13.08 24.13 -6.15
CA ASP A 134 -12.11 24.72 -7.08
C ASP A 134 -12.60 24.66 -8.56
N GLY A 135 -13.92 24.68 -8.77
CA GLY A 135 -14.55 24.53 -10.09
C GLY A 135 -14.65 23.09 -10.61
N VAL A 136 -14.29 22.08 -9.81
CA VAL A 136 -14.31 20.66 -10.16
C VAL A 136 -15.48 19.96 -9.45
N GLN A 137 -16.27 19.21 -10.21
CA GLN A 137 -17.34 18.35 -9.67
C GLN A 137 -16.87 16.91 -9.57
N PRO A 138 -17.43 16.10 -8.65
CA PRO A 138 -17.19 14.66 -8.64
C PRO A 138 -17.72 14.00 -9.92
N GLY A 139 -16.89 13.14 -10.51
CA GLY A 139 -17.19 12.37 -11.72
C GLY A 139 -16.02 11.47 -12.09
N ALA A 140 -16.25 10.49 -12.97
CA ALA A 140 -15.27 9.44 -13.29
C ALA A 140 -13.89 10.00 -13.66
N ASP A 141 -13.84 10.81 -14.72
CA ASP A 141 -12.59 11.42 -15.19
C ASP A 141 -11.87 12.25 -14.10
N THR A 142 -12.63 12.97 -13.27
CA THR A 142 -12.06 13.85 -12.24
C THR A 142 -11.55 13.08 -11.02
N VAL A 143 -12.18 11.95 -10.69
CA VAL A 143 -11.81 11.09 -9.56
C VAL A 143 -10.63 10.21 -9.93
N GLU A 144 -10.65 9.64 -11.14
CA GLU A 144 -9.56 8.82 -11.69
C GLU A 144 -8.28 9.65 -11.89
N SER A 145 -8.40 10.87 -12.44
CA SER A 145 -7.23 11.76 -12.59
C SER A 145 -6.72 12.37 -11.28
N GLY A 146 -7.42 12.16 -10.15
CA GLY A 146 -7.11 12.81 -8.87
C GLY A 146 -7.36 14.33 -8.84
N THR A 147 -8.02 14.87 -9.86
CA THR A 147 -8.35 16.31 -9.93
C THR A 147 -9.43 16.69 -8.90
N TYR A 148 -10.36 15.77 -8.62
CA TYR A 148 -11.33 15.92 -7.54
C TYR A 148 -10.71 15.49 -6.21
N PRO A 149 -10.61 16.38 -5.21
CA PRO A 149 -9.82 16.11 -4.00
C PRO A 149 -10.53 15.18 -3.01
N PHE A 150 -11.87 15.23 -2.93
CA PHE A 150 -12.61 14.54 -1.87
C PHE A 150 -12.94 13.10 -2.26
N THR A 151 -11.94 12.25 -2.20
CA THR A 151 -12.09 10.81 -2.45
C THR A 151 -11.66 10.02 -1.24
N ARG A 152 -12.36 8.91 -1.00
CA ARG A 152 -11.99 7.92 -0.01
C ARG A 152 -11.41 6.71 -0.72
N PRO A 153 -10.13 6.39 -0.53
CA PRO A 153 -9.55 5.20 -1.14
C PRO A 153 -10.11 3.96 -0.45
N LEU A 154 -10.47 2.98 -1.26
CA LEU A 154 -11.01 1.69 -0.84
C LEU A 154 -9.94 0.63 -1.10
N TYR A 155 -9.53 -0.03 -0.03
CA TYR A 155 -8.46 -0.99 -0.02
C TYR A 155 -8.93 -2.37 0.44
N ILE A 156 -8.18 -3.36 -0.03
CA ILE A 156 -8.19 -4.71 0.48
C ILE A 156 -6.79 -5.05 0.94
N TYR A 157 -6.67 -5.65 2.13
CA TYR A 157 -5.41 -6.05 2.71
C TYR A 157 -5.41 -7.55 3.00
N ALA A 158 -4.31 -8.21 2.70
CA ALA A 158 -4.05 -9.57 3.13
C ALA A 158 -2.58 -9.71 3.53
N ALA A 159 -2.28 -10.60 4.47
CA ALA A 159 -0.88 -10.86 4.79
C ALA A 159 -0.27 -11.77 3.73
N SER A 160 0.98 -11.53 3.33
CA SER A 160 1.66 -12.39 2.34
C SER A 160 1.68 -13.86 2.80
N SER A 161 1.84 -14.10 4.09
CA SER A 161 1.77 -15.44 4.69
C SER A 161 0.40 -16.11 4.56
N VAL A 162 -0.70 -15.34 4.53
CA VAL A 162 -2.05 -15.86 4.27
C VAL A 162 -2.18 -16.25 2.79
N LEU A 163 -1.67 -15.42 1.88
CA LEU A 163 -1.70 -15.70 0.44
C LEU A 163 -0.93 -16.98 0.08
N GLU A 164 0.22 -17.18 0.71
CA GLU A 164 1.04 -18.40 0.54
C GLU A 164 0.36 -19.66 1.12
N GLN A 165 -0.29 -19.53 2.29
CA GLN A 165 -0.86 -20.68 3.02
C GLN A 165 -2.27 -21.06 2.56
N LYS A 166 -3.03 -20.11 2.01
CA LYS A 166 -4.43 -20.29 1.60
C LYS A 166 -4.60 -19.94 0.11
N PRO A 167 -4.38 -20.91 -0.80
CA PRO A 167 -4.53 -20.70 -2.24
C PRO A 167 -5.89 -20.14 -2.65
N GLN A 168 -6.96 -20.51 -1.94
CA GLN A 168 -8.30 -19.98 -2.18
C GLN A 168 -8.42 -18.48 -1.90
N VAL A 169 -7.66 -17.95 -0.93
CA VAL A 169 -7.64 -16.51 -0.63
C VAL A 169 -6.88 -15.76 -1.72
N ALA A 170 -5.72 -16.28 -2.14
CA ALA A 170 -4.96 -15.71 -3.25
C ALA A 170 -5.75 -15.71 -4.57
N ALA A 171 -6.47 -16.81 -4.83
CA ALA A 171 -7.35 -16.93 -5.99
C ALA A 171 -8.52 -15.94 -5.93
N PHE A 172 -9.16 -15.79 -4.77
CA PHE A 172 -10.24 -14.83 -4.59
C PHE A 172 -9.76 -13.39 -4.83
N LEU A 173 -8.59 -12.98 -4.29
CA LEU A 173 -8.05 -11.64 -4.54
C LEU A 173 -7.65 -11.43 -6.00
N SER A 174 -7.04 -12.43 -6.64
CA SER A 174 -6.68 -12.38 -8.05
C SER A 174 -7.92 -12.23 -8.93
N TYR A 175 -8.98 -12.98 -8.62
CA TYR A 175 -10.29 -12.86 -9.24
C TYR A 175 -10.93 -11.50 -8.99
N TYR A 176 -10.83 -10.99 -7.76
CA TYR A 176 -11.33 -9.68 -7.36
C TYR A 176 -10.74 -8.61 -8.29
N LEU A 177 -9.41 -8.52 -8.39
CA LEU A 177 -8.72 -7.52 -9.20
C LEU A 177 -9.04 -7.64 -10.69
N GLN A 178 -9.22 -8.87 -11.21
CA GLN A 178 -9.54 -9.10 -12.63
C GLN A 178 -10.97 -8.71 -13.02
N ASN A 179 -11.89 -8.61 -12.06
CA ASN A 179 -13.31 -8.36 -12.33
C ASN A 179 -13.83 -7.02 -11.74
N LEU A 180 -12.92 -6.16 -11.25
CA LEU A 180 -13.25 -4.91 -10.54
C LEU A 180 -14.16 -3.97 -11.31
N GLU A 181 -13.83 -3.68 -12.57
CA GLU A 181 -14.42 -2.58 -13.33
C GLU A 181 -15.96 -2.65 -13.40
N GLU A 182 -16.48 -3.85 -13.69
CA GLU A 182 -17.93 -4.11 -13.80
C GLU A 182 -18.64 -3.91 -12.45
N VAL A 183 -18.05 -4.43 -11.37
CA VAL A 183 -18.67 -4.43 -10.04
C VAL A 183 -18.60 -3.04 -9.40
N VAL A 184 -17.45 -2.38 -9.51
CA VAL A 184 -17.21 -1.05 -8.95
C VAL A 184 -18.18 -0.02 -9.52
N SER A 185 -18.37 -0.03 -10.84
CA SER A 185 -19.32 0.85 -11.53
C SER A 185 -20.76 0.61 -11.06
N SER A 186 -21.16 -0.66 -10.88
CA SER A 186 -22.51 -1.00 -10.39
C SER A 186 -22.76 -0.58 -8.94
N ALA A 187 -21.71 -0.55 -8.13
CA ALA A 187 -21.78 -0.14 -6.72
C ALA A 187 -21.74 1.38 -6.52
N GLY A 188 -21.54 2.17 -7.61
CA GLY A 188 -21.47 3.62 -7.55
C GLY A 188 -20.13 4.16 -7.07
N TYR A 189 -19.07 3.37 -7.19
CA TYR A 189 -17.69 3.77 -6.91
C TYR A 189 -16.92 3.97 -8.22
N PHE A 190 -15.73 4.55 -8.12
CA PHE A 190 -14.81 4.75 -9.24
C PHE A 190 -13.67 3.74 -9.14
N ALA A 191 -13.31 3.09 -10.24
CA ALA A 191 -12.22 2.12 -10.21
C ALA A 191 -10.88 2.81 -9.98
N ALA A 192 -9.91 2.07 -9.44
CA ALA A 192 -8.52 2.50 -9.55
C ALA A 192 -8.11 2.52 -11.03
N ASP A 193 -7.15 3.37 -11.39
CA ASP A 193 -6.68 3.48 -12.77
C ASP A 193 -6.11 2.13 -13.27
N GLU A 194 -6.22 1.88 -14.58
CA GLU A 194 -5.72 0.65 -15.20
C GLU A 194 -4.23 0.42 -14.90
N THR A 195 -3.44 1.48 -14.81
CA THR A 195 -2.00 1.39 -14.47
C THR A 195 -1.83 0.94 -13.02
N GLU A 196 -2.52 1.56 -12.06
CA GLU A 196 -2.52 1.16 -10.65
C GLU A 196 -2.96 -0.30 -10.47
N LEU A 197 -4.00 -0.74 -11.19
CA LEU A 197 -4.49 -2.12 -11.14
C LEU A 197 -3.48 -3.11 -11.75
N ALA A 198 -2.83 -2.75 -12.86
CA ALA A 198 -1.82 -3.58 -13.50
C ALA A 198 -0.56 -3.74 -12.64
N GLU A 199 -0.13 -2.68 -11.94
CA GLU A 199 0.99 -2.73 -10.99
C GLU A 199 0.67 -3.67 -9.81
N GLN A 200 -0.52 -3.54 -9.23
CA GLN A 200 -0.99 -4.42 -8.16
C GLN A 200 -1.12 -5.88 -8.60
N ALA A 201 -1.69 -6.11 -9.79
CA ALA A 201 -1.79 -7.44 -10.39
C ALA A 201 -0.40 -8.08 -10.58
N SER A 202 0.58 -7.30 -11.03
CA SER A 202 1.96 -7.75 -11.20
C SER A 202 2.61 -8.09 -9.85
N ALA A 203 2.32 -7.33 -8.79
CA ALA A 203 2.81 -7.63 -7.44
C ALA A 203 2.26 -8.96 -6.90
N ILE A 204 0.97 -9.24 -7.13
CA ILE A 204 0.39 -10.55 -6.78
C ILE A 204 1.00 -11.66 -7.64
N ALA A 205 1.13 -11.47 -8.95
CA ALA A 205 1.72 -12.46 -9.84
C ALA A 205 3.15 -12.84 -9.39
N ALA A 206 3.97 -11.84 -9.03
CA ALA A 206 5.30 -12.05 -8.48
C ALA A 206 5.27 -12.83 -7.15
N ALA A 207 4.32 -12.55 -6.26
CA ALA A 207 4.15 -13.32 -5.01
C ALA A 207 3.73 -14.78 -5.26
N LEU A 208 3.15 -15.07 -6.42
CA LEU A 208 2.74 -16.40 -6.84
C LEU A 208 3.77 -17.10 -7.75
N ASP A 209 4.98 -16.54 -7.92
CA ASP A 209 6.00 -17.00 -8.87
C ASP A 209 5.46 -17.13 -10.31
N ALA A 210 4.54 -16.25 -10.70
CA ALA A 210 3.89 -16.22 -12.01
C ALA A 210 4.26 -14.96 -12.81
N GLU A 211 4.32 -15.08 -14.14
CA GLU A 211 4.64 -13.95 -15.05
C GLU A 211 3.46 -12.98 -15.21
N SER A 212 2.24 -13.44 -14.95
CA SER A 212 1.00 -12.65 -14.92
C SER A 212 -0.01 -13.31 -14.00
N LEU A 213 -1.07 -12.59 -13.62
CA LEU A 213 -2.15 -13.17 -12.85
C LEU A 213 -2.73 -14.39 -13.60
N PRO A 214 -2.77 -15.58 -12.99
CA PRO A 214 -3.37 -16.72 -13.63
C PRO A 214 -4.87 -16.49 -13.82
N ALA A 215 -5.42 -17.01 -14.92
CA ALA A 215 -6.86 -17.08 -15.09
C ALA A 215 -7.43 -17.93 -13.94
N ILE A 216 -8.28 -17.33 -13.12
CA ILE A 216 -8.88 -18.00 -11.97
C ILE A 216 -10.16 -18.68 -12.41
N ASN A 217 -10.23 -20.00 -12.23
CA ASN A 217 -11.48 -20.75 -12.29
C ASN A 217 -11.93 -21.03 -10.85
N PRO A 218 -12.98 -20.37 -10.34
CA PRO A 218 -13.39 -20.50 -8.95
C PRO A 218 -13.70 -21.95 -8.51
N ALA A 219 -14.15 -22.80 -9.45
CA ALA A 219 -14.46 -24.21 -9.18
C ALA A 219 -13.26 -25.06 -8.73
N ASP A 220 -12.04 -24.63 -9.02
CA ASP A 220 -10.82 -25.32 -8.65
C ASP A 220 -10.45 -25.10 -7.17
N TYR A 221 -11.13 -24.18 -6.49
CA TYR A 221 -10.84 -23.79 -5.11
C TYR A 221 -11.98 -24.19 -4.15
N GLU A 222 -11.61 -24.45 -2.90
CA GLU A 222 -12.52 -24.82 -1.83
C GLU A 222 -12.04 -24.27 -0.47
N GLY A 223 -12.92 -24.33 0.53
CA GLY A 223 -12.60 -23.96 1.91
C GLY A 223 -13.34 -22.73 2.42
N GLU A 224 -12.76 -22.07 3.41
CA GLU A 224 -13.33 -20.89 4.05
C GLU A 224 -12.45 -19.67 3.78
N ILE A 225 -13.10 -18.54 3.51
CA ILE A 225 -12.49 -17.21 3.40
C ILE A 225 -13.26 -16.29 4.34
N LEU A 226 -12.56 -15.71 5.32
CA LEU A 226 -13.16 -14.75 6.24
C LEU A 226 -12.60 -13.36 5.99
N ILE A 227 -13.49 -12.42 5.73
CA ILE A 227 -13.20 -11.02 5.41
C ILE A 227 -13.84 -10.15 6.48
N SER A 228 -13.10 -9.16 6.99
CA SER A 228 -13.63 -8.23 7.98
C SER A 228 -13.19 -6.80 7.69
N GLY A 229 -13.93 -5.81 8.19
CA GLY A 229 -13.51 -4.41 8.16
C GLY A 229 -14.56 -3.48 7.59
N SER A 230 -14.17 -2.63 6.64
CA SER A 230 -14.98 -1.50 6.19
C SER A 230 -16.37 -1.89 5.67
N SER A 231 -17.41 -1.28 6.24
CA SER A 231 -18.79 -1.32 5.75
C SER A 231 -18.97 -0.63 4.40
N THR A 232 -18.09 0.29 4.03
CA THR A 232 -18.10 0.94 2.71
C THR A 232 -17.61 0.00 1.62
N VAL A 233 -16.64 -0.86 1.90
CA VAL A 233 -16.10 -1.81 0.91
C VAL A 233 -16.99 -3.06 0.81
N PHE A 234 -17.82 -3.30 1.81
CA PHE A 234 -18.73 -4.46 1.90
C PHE A 234 -19.54 -4.71 0.61
N PRO A 235 -20.23 -3.73 -0.03
CA PRO A 235 -21.04 -3.99 -1.21
C PRO A 235 -20.23 -4.54 -2.40
N ILE A 236 -19.02 -4.01 -2.63
CA ILE A 236 -18.14 -4.49 -3.70
C ILE A 236 -17.68 -5.91 -3.37
N THR A 237 -17.23 -6.15 -2.14
CA THR A 237 -16.72 -7.45 -1.74
C THR A 237 -17.81 -8.53 -1.74
N GLN A 238 -19.02 -8.18 -1.32
CA GLN A 238 -20.17 -9.09 -1.36
C GLN A 238 -20.51 -9.46 -2.81
N ALA A 239 -20.58 -8.49 -3.72
CA ALA A 239 -20.85 -8.77 -5.13
C ALA A 239 -19.76 -9.66 -5.76
N MET A 240 -18.48 -9.43 -5.42
CA MET A 240 -17.38 -10.31 -5.85
C MET A 240 -17.50 -11.71 -5.28
N ALA A 241 -17.82 -11.84 -3.99
CA ALA A 241 -18.01 -13.12 -3.33
C ALA A 241 -19.17 -13.91 -3.95
N ASP A 242 -20.31 -13.25 -4.17
CA ASP A 242 -21.48 -13.87 -4.79
C ASP A 242 -21.16 -14.39 -6.19
N ARG A 243 -20.42 -13.61 -6.99
CA ARG A 243 -19.99 -14.01 -8.34
C ARG A 243 -18.99 -15.18 -8.29
N PHE A 244 -17.99 -15.13 -7.40
CA PHE A 244 -17.00 -16.19 -7.22
C PHE A 244 -17.66 -17.52 -6.80
N ILE A 245 -18.67 -17.46 -5.93
CA ILE A 245 -19.48 -18.61 -5.52
C ILE A 245 -20.35 -19.11 -6.69
N ALA A 246 -21.02 -18.21 -7.41
CA ALA A 246 -21.87 -18.55 -8.55
C ALA A 246 -21.08 -19.24 -9.68
N GLU A 247 -19.80 -18.90 -9.84
CA GLU A 247 -18.88 -19.49 -10.81
C GLU A 247 -18.25 -20.82 -10.34
N GLY A 248 -18.63 -21.31 -9.15
CA GLY A 248 -18.40 -22.70 -8.74
C GLY A 248 -17.50 -22.91 -7.53
N PHE A 249 -17.07 -21.85 -6.83
CA PHE A 249 -16.27 -21.99 -5.60
C PHE A 249 -16.93 -22.91 -4.59
N ARG A 250 -16.18 -23.90 -4.10
CA ARG A 250 -16.69 -24.97 -3.22
C ARG A 250 -16.40 -24.64 -1.76
N GLY A 251 -17.03 -23.60 -1.23
CA GLY A 251 -16.69 -23.11 0.11
C GLY A 251 -17.64 -22.06 0.65
N THR A 252 -17.19 -21.40 1.72
CA THR A 252 -17.91 -20.29 2.35
C THR A 252 -17.05 -19.03 2.31
N ILE A 253 -17.64 -17.92 1.92
CA ILE A 253 -17.04 -16.59 2.05
C ILE A 253 -17.90 -15.81 3.03
N THR A 254 -17.32 -15.41 4.16
CA THR A 254 -17.99 -14.64 5.21
C THR A 254 -17.41 -13.24 5.23
N ILE A 255 -18.26 -12.22 5.24
CA ILE A 255 -17.85 -10.81 5.21
C ILE A 255 -18.51 -10.07 6.37
N ASP A 256 -17.70 -9.59 7.31
CA ASP A 256 -18.14 -8.89 8.53
C ASP A 256 -17.87 -7.37 8.43
N PRO A 257 -18.91 -6.53 8.18
CA PRO A 257 -18.76 -5.09 8.01
C PRO A 257 -18.68 -4.35 9.36
N VAL A 258 -17.58 -4.55 10.11
CA VAL A 258 -17.37 -4.00 11.46
C VAL A 258 -16.74 -2.59 11.49
N GLY A 259 -16.34 -2.06 10.34
CA GLY A 259 -15.60 -0.80 10.18
C GLY A 259 -14.08 -1.00 10.10
N THR A 260 -13.38 -0.11 9.39
CA THR A 260 -11.94 -0.21 9.09
C THR A 260 -11.07 -0.37 10.35
N THR A 261 -11.28 0.49 11.35
CA THR A 261 -10.50 0.47 12.59
C THR A 261 -10.73 -0.81 13.40
N ALA A 262 -11.97 -1.31 13.46
CA ALA A 262 -12.29 -2.55 14.16
C ALA A 262 -11.69 -3.76 13.43
N GLY A 263 -11.75 -3.78 12.09
CA GLY A 263 -11.15 -4.81 11.25
C GLY A 263 -9.63 -4.90 11.44
N PHE A 264 -8.91 -3.77 11.33
CA PHE A 264 -7.47 -3.75 11.58
C PHE A 264 -7.11 -4.09 13.02
N ARG A 265 -7.91 -3.67 14.00
CA ARG A 265 -7.68 -4.05 15.40
C ARG A 265 -7.76 -5.57 15.55
N ALA A 266 -8.84 -6.20 15.08
CA ALA A 266 -9.01 -7.64 15.17
C ALA A 266 -7.86 -8.39 14.46
N TYR A 267 -7.54 -7.96 13.24
CA TYR A 267 -6.55 -8.61 12.40
C TYR A 267 -5.09 -8.42 12.85
N CYS A 268 -4.69 -7.18 13.15
CA CYS A 268 -3.30 -6.81 13.44
C CYS A 268 -2.98 -6.78 14.94
N ILE A 269 -3.90 -6.33 15.80
CA ILE A 269 -3.63 -6.09 17.24
C ILE A 269 -4.04 -7.30 18.06
N ASP A 270 -5.31 -7.70 17.96
CA ASP A 270 -5.84 -8.87 18.66
C ASP A 270 -5.36 -10.19 17.99
N ASN A 271 -4.73 -10.07 16.81
CA ASN A 271 -4.08 -11.14 16.05
C ASN A 271 -5.03 -12.31 15.74
N ASP A 272 -6.27 -11.99 15.39
CA ASP A 272 -7.24 -12.99 14.99
C ASP A 272 -6.82 -13.65 13.67
N ARG A 273 -6.38 -14.92 13.78
CA ARG A 273 -5.91 -15.72 12.66
C ARG A 273 -7.03 -16.33 11.83
N SER A 274 -8.30 -16.18 12.26
CA SER A 274 -9.44 -16.59 11.45
C SER A 274 -9.69 -15.63 10.29
N ILE A 275 -9.41 -14.34 10.48
CA ILE A 275 -9.57 -13.31 9.45
C ILE A 275 -8.44 -13.43 8.42
N ASP A 276 -8.81 -13.58 7.15
CA ASP A 276 -7.90 -13.72 6.02
C ASP A 276 -7.64 -12.39 5.32
N ILE A 277 -8.68 -11.58 5.18
CA ILE A 277 -8.67 -10.32 4.45
C ILE A 277 -9.24 -9.20 5.32
N VAL A 278 -8.61 -8.02 5.27
CA VAL A 278 -9.15 -6.79 5.86
C VAL A 278 -9.55 -5.82 4.77
N ASN A 279 -10.83 -5.49 4.73
CA ASN A 279 -11.34 -4.41 3.90
C ASN A 279 -11.20 -3.08 4.62
N ALA A 280 -10.81 -2.02 3.91
CA ALA A 280 -10.53 -0.73 4.53
C ALA A 280 -10.94 0.43 3.62
N SER A 281 -11.55 1.46 4.20
CA SER A 281 -11.90 2.70 3.49
C SER A 281 -10.96 3.85 3.87
N ARG A 282 -9.71 3.51 4.17
CA ARG A 282 -8.56 4.38 4.40
C ARG A 282 -7.30 3.52 4.36
N ALA A 283 -6.16 4.15 4.14
CA ALA A 283 -4.88 3.47 4.29
C ALA A 283 -4.70 2.94 5.72
N VAL A 284 -3.91 1.87 5.84
CA VAL A 284 -3.49 1.32 7.14
C VAL A 284 -2.68 2.35 7.93
N LEU A 285 -2.94 2.49 9.22
CA LEU A 285 -2.17 3.41 10.07
C LEU A 285 -0.79 2.82 10.40
N PRO A 286 0.24 3.66 10.64
CA PRO A 286 1.56 3.18 11.06
C PRO A 286 1.54 2.28 12.31
N THR A 287 0.61 2.55 13.25
CA THR A 287 0.43 1.75 14.46
C THR A 287 -0.16 0.37 14.15
N GLU A 288 -1.12 0.30 13.23
CA GLU A 288 -1.77 -0.95 12.77
C GLU A 288 -0.78 -1.81 11.98
N SER A 289 -0.06 -1.21 11.02
CA SER A 289 0.94 -1.92 10.21
C SER A 289 2.10 -2.46 11.05
N THR A 290 2.52 -1.72 12.08
CA THR A 290 3.54 -2.16 13.04
C THR A 290 3.06 -3.35 13.87
N ALA A 291 1.82 -3.32 14.38
CA ALA A 291 1.24 -4.45 15.10
C ALA A 291 1.14 -5.70 14.21
N CYS A 292 0.71 -5.52 12.97
CA CYS A 292 0.66 -6.60 11.97
C CYS A 292 2.04 -7.24 11.73
N ARG A 293 3.09 -6.43 11.53
CA ARG A 293 4.47 -6.93 11.35
C ARG A 293 4.99 -7.67 12.59
N GLN A 294 4.72 -7.16 13.79
CA GLN A 294 5.09 -7.84 15.05
C GLN A 294 4.43 -9.22 15.16
N ASN A 295 3.24 -9.36 14.58
CA ASN A 295 2.50 -10.62 14.49
C ASN A 295 2.83 -11.43 13.23
N GLN A 296 3.90 -11.10 12.49
CA GLN A 296 4.31 -11.79 11.25
C GLN A 296 3.21 -11.79 10.17
N ARG A 297 2.43 -10.71 10.12
CA ARG A 297 1.40 -10.43 9.12
C ARG A 297 1.81 -9.19 8.32
N SER A 298 2.91 -9.29 7.57
CA SER A 298 3.28 -8.24 6.62
C SER A 298 2.15 -8.09 5.60
N LEU A 299 1.55 -6.91 5.56
CA LEU A 299 0.38 -6.62 4.74
C LEU A 299 0.80 -6.36 3.30
N SER A 300 0.10 -6.99 2.37
CA SER A 300 -0.03 -6.57 0.99
C SER A 300 -1.28 -5.69 0.89
N GLU A 301 -1.12 -4.51 0.31
CA GLU A 301 -2.17 -3.51 0.12
C GLU A 301 -2.66 -3.54 -1.33
N PHE A 302 -3.97 -3.51 -1.52
CA PHE A 302 -4.59 -3.43 -2.83
C PHE A 302 -5.64 -2.32 -2.88
N LEU A 303 -5.38 -1.25 -3.64
CA LEU A 303 -6.36 -0.20 -3.95
C LEU A 303 -7.34 -0.73 -4.99
N VAL A 304 -8.60 -0.90 -4.60
CA VAL A 304 -9.64 -1.50 -5.44
C VAL A 304 -10.58 -0.47 -6.07
N ALA A 305 -10.80 0.65 -5.39
CA ALA A 305 -11.70 1.69 -5.85
C ALA A 305 -11.47 3.00 -5.08
N ARG A 306 -12.08 4.08 -5.58
CA ARG A 306 -12.19 5.38 -4.93
C ARG A 306 -13.68 5.70 -4.79
N ASP A 307 -14.09 6.06 -3.59
CA ASP A 307 -15.42 6.55 -3.31
C ASP A 307 -15.38 8.08 -3.28
N ALA A 308 -16.03 8.73 -4.25
CA ALA A 308 -16.09 10.19 -4.25
C ALA A 308 -17.10 10.66 -3.21
N LEU A 309 -16.71 11.66 -2.44
CA LEU A 309 -17.54 12.23 -1.39
C LEU A 309 -18.07 13.56 -1.88
N SER A 310 -19.39 13.64 -2.03
CA SER A 310 -20.10 14.78 -2.57
C SER A 310 -20.47 15.75 -1.47
N ILE A 311 -20.09 17.01 -1.65
CA ILE A 311 -20.62 18.11 -0.85
C ILE A 311 -21.95 18.50 -1.49
N ILE A 312 -23.02 18.35 -0.72
CA ILE A 312 -24.39 18.65 -1.17
C ILE A 312 -24.93 19.87 -0.45
N THR A 313 -25.72 20.65 -1.19
CA THR A 313 -26.49 21.77 -0.69
C THR A 313 -27.93 21.65 -1.14
N ASN A 314 -28.81 22.46 -0.54
CA ASN A 314 -30.17 22.60 -1.03
C ASN A 314 -30.20 23.12 -2.47
N ASN A 315 -31.21 22.72 -3.25
CA ASN A 315 -31.42 23.26 -4.59
C ASN A 315 -31.64 24.78 -4.63
N ALA A 316 -32.08 25.38 -3.52
CA ALA A 316 -32.22 26.83 -3.37
C ALA A 316 -30.87 27.55 -3.17
N ASN A 317 -29.77 26.82 -2.96
CA ASN A 317 -28.44 27.42 -2.81
C ASN A 317 -27.89 27.84 -4.18
N ASP A 318 -27.93 29.15 -4.43
CA ASP A 318 -27.45 29.81 -5.65
C ASP A 318 -26.26 30.75 -5.42
N PHE A 319 -25.80 30.88 -4.16
CA PHE A 319 -24.74 31.80 -3.76
C PHE A 319 -23.37 31.14 -3.62
N THR A 320 -23.30 29.81 -3.56
CA THR A 320 -22.03 29.06 -3.50
C THR A 320 -21.62 28.52 -4.87
N GLU A 321 -20.88 29.32 -5.63
CA GLU A 321 -20.30 28.91 -6.92
C GLU A 321 -18.78 28.82 -6.83
N GLY A 322 -18.21 27.66 -7.18
CA GLY A 322 -16.76 27.47 -7.28
C GLY A 322 -16.02 27.65 -5.95
N VAL A 323 -16.54 27.03 -4.89
CA VAL A 323 -16.01 27.15 -3.52
C VAL A 323 -14.61 26.57 -3.44
N SER A 324 -13.68 27.29 -2.80
CA SER A 324 -12.31 26.79 -2.65
C SER A 324 -12.21 25.68 -1.60
N ARG A 325 -11.17 24.86 -1.67
CA ARG A 325 -10.89 23.86 -0.62
C ARG A 325 -10.81 24.45 0.79
N GLU A 326 -10.19 25.62 0.94
CA GLU A 326 -10.10 26.31 2.23
C GLU A 326 -11.48 26.75 2.73
N GLN A 327 -12.35 27.21 1.84
CA GLN A 327 -13.72 27.59 2.19
C GLN A 327 -14.54 26.36 2.59
N VAL A 328 -14.40 25.23 1.89
CA VAL A 328 -15.02 23.96 2.28
C VAL A 328 -14.56 23.55 3.68
N GLN A 329 -13.25 23.64 3.96
CA GLN A 329 -12.73 23.32 5.29
C GLN A 329 -13.37 24.19 6.37
N GLN A 330 -13.47 25.50 6.14
CA GLN A 330 -14.10 26.41 7.10
C GLN A 330 -15.58 26.09 7.33
N LEU A 331 -16.33 25.79 6.27
CA LEU A 331 -17.75 25.41 6.33
C LEU A 331 -18.00 24.19 7.23
N PHE A 332 -17.11 23.20 7.20
CA PHE A 332 -17.28 21.96 7.98
C PHE A 332 -16.56 21.96 9.34
N THR A 333 -15.89 23.05 9.72
CA THR A 333 -15.11 23.09 10.97
C THR A 333 -15.43 24.28 11.86
N THR A 334 -15.17 25.50 11.38
CA THR A 334 -15.19 26.69 12.22
C THR A 334 -16.40 27.57 12.00
N ALA A 335 -16.95 27.58 10.78
CA ALA A 335 -18.05 28.45 10.42
C ALA A 335 -19.36 27.95 11.03
N VAL A 336 -20.13 28.89 11.57
CA VAL A 336 -21.50 28.65 12.03
C VAL A 336 -22.51 29.16 11.00
N THR A 337 -22.17 30.24 10.29
CA THR A 337 -23.00 30.84 9.23
C THR A 337 -22.21 31.01 7.94
N TRP A 338 -22.89 31.03 6.79
CA TRP A 338 -22.20 31.09 5.49
C TRP A 338 -21.33 32.34 5.33
N ASN A 339 -21.79 33.48 5.85
CA ASN A 339 -21.06 34.75 5.74
C ASN A 339 -19.75 34.84 6.54
N GLU A 340 -19.48 33.88 7.44
CA GLU A 340 -18.20 33.78 8.14
C GLU A 340 -17.09 33.25 7.22
N VAL A 341 -17.47 32.50 6.17
CA VAL A 341 -16.55 31.96 5.15
C VAL A 341 -16.36 32.93 4.01
N ASP A 342 -17.45 33.50 3.51
CA ASP A 342 -17.41 34.59 2.52
C ASP A 342 -18.44 35.66 2.88
N SER A 343 -17.99 36.88 3.12
CA SER A 343 -18.85 38.02 3.47
C SER A 343 -19.97 38.32 2.45
N ALA A 344 -19.86 37.82 1.22
CA ALA A 344 -20.89 37.93 0.18
C ALA A 344 -22.04 36.92 0.34
N TRP A 345 -21.87 35.87 1.14
CA TRP A 345 -22.87 34.83 1.39
C TRP A 345 -23.88 35.26 2.48
N PRO A 346 -25.06 34.61 2.57
CA PRO A 346 -26.05 34.92 3.59
C PRO A 346 -25.53 34.67 5.01
N ALA A 347 -26.05 35.42 5.98
CA ALA A 347 -25.72 35.23 7.40
C ALA A 347 -26.52 34.09 8.07
N ALA A 348 -27.09 33.21 7.25
CA ALA A 348 -28.00 32.16 7.68
C ALA A 348 -27.26 30.90 8.11
#